data_AF-A0A159Z6G7-F1
#
_entry.id   AF-A0A159Z6G7-F1
#
_cell.length_a   1.000
_cell.length_b   1.000
_cell.length_c   1.000
_cell.angle_alpha   90.00
_cell.angle_beta   90.00
_cell.angle_gamma   90.00
#
_symmetry.space_group_name_H-M   'P 1'
#
loop_
_entity.id
_entity.type
_entity.pdbx_description
1 polymer ?
#
loop_
_entity_poly.entity_id
_entity_poly.type
_entity_poly.pdbx_seq_one_letter_code
_entity_poly.pdbx_strand_id
1 'polypeptide(L)'
;MHSDIQKTCDADERFAARFPDRQFWLRPASRGEVREIFGRKVRGWHPCLAVWREGDIYRKVPFFATTRDVADASDGVSAETAVNAIESLREGVVLRILITRSGRAL
;
A
#
# COMPACT_ATOMS: atom_id res chain seq x y z
N MET A 1 4.57 0.64 22.70
CA MET A 1 4.12 -0.01 21.46
C MET A 1 5.07 0.42 20.34
N HIS A 2 6.16 -0.32 20.12
CA HIS A 2 7.24 0.05 19.19
C HIS A 2 7.85 -1.21 18.53
N SER A 3 6.99 -2.18 18.24
CA SER A 3 7.40 -3.49 17.73
C SER A 3 6.21 -3.96 16.91
N ASP A 4 6.33 -3.97 15.59
CA ASP A 4 5.48 -4.68 14.60
C ASP A 4 5.46 -4.00 13.21
N ILE A 5 6.15 -2.86 13.01
CA ILE A 5 6.40 -2.30 11.66
C ILE A 5 7.44 -3.13 10.87
N GLN A 6 8.23 -3.96 11.54
CA GLN A 6 9.35 -4.70 10.93
C GLN A 6 8.97 -5.95 10.12
N LYS A 7 7.71 -6.40 10.14
CA LYS A 7 7.29 -7.64 9.45
C LYS A 7 6.78 -7.43 8.01
N THR A 8 6.87 -6.22 7.47
CA THR A 8 6.49 -5.92 6.08
C THR A 8 7.69 -5.99 5.12
N CYS A 9 8.35 -7.16 5.05
CA CYS A 9 9.56 -7.35 4.22
C CYS A 9 9.55 -8.59 3.32
N ASP A 10 8.39 -9.20 3.02
CA ASP A 10 8.37 -10.26 2.00
C ASP A 10 8.25 -9.67 0.59
N ALA A 11 9.23 -10.00 -0.26
CA ALA A 11 9.25 -9.68 -1.68
C ALA A 11 8.00 -10.25 -2.38
N ASP A 12 7.33 -9.42 -3.17
CA ASP A 12 6.24 -9.89 -4.03
C ASP A 12 6.85 -10.41 -5.35
N GLU A 13 7.47 -11.60 -5.29
CA GLU A 13 8.22 -12.21 -6.40
C GLU A 13 7.39 -12.31 -7.69
N ARG A 14 6.07 -12.53 -7.55
CA ARG A 14 5.13 -12.57 -8.68
C ARG A 14 4.95 -11.22 -9.35
N PHE A 15 5.12 -10.12 -8.61
CA PHE A 15 5.04 -8.76 -9.14
C PHE A 15 6.39 -8.28 -9.70
N ALA A 16 7.51 -8.57 -9.02
CA ALA A 16 8.86 -8.28 -9.54
C ALA A 16 9.08 -8.93 -10.91
N ALA A 17 8.53 -10.13 -11.14
CA ALA A 17 8.56 -10.79 -12.44
C ALA A 17 7.67 -10.12 -13.50
N ARG A 18 6.60 -9.41 -13.11
CA ARG A 18 5.60 -8.83 -14.02
C ARG A 18 5.85 -7.35 -14.35
N PHE A 19 6.50 -6.62 -13.45
CA PHE A 19 6.82 -5.19 -13.60
C PHE A 19 8.22 -4.89 -13.03
N PRO A 20 9.29 -5.41 -13.65
CA PRO A 20 10.65 -5.30 -13.13
C PRO A 20 11.15 -3.85 -13.00
N ASP A 21 10.59 -2.94 -13.80
CA ASP A 21 11.01 -1.54 -13.89
C ASP A 21 10.18 -0.57 -13.02
N ARG A 22 9.14 -1.08 -12.32
CA ARG A 22 8.28 -0.21 -11.52
C ARG A 22 8.91 0.12 -10.16
N GLN A 23 9.05 1.42 -9.91
CA GLN A 23 9.57 1.92 -8.64
C GLN A 23 8.50 1.97 -7.54
N PHE A 24 7.23 2.17 -7.93
CA PHE A 24 6.07 2.27 -7.02
C PHE A 24 4.91 1.41 -7.54
N TRP A 25 4.14 0.82 -6.62
CA TRP A 25 2.92 0.11 -6.97
C TRP A 25 1.91 0.08 -5.80
N LEU A 26 0.63 -0.07 -6.12
CA LEU A 26 -0.44 -0.28 -5.14
C LEU A 26 -1.07 -1.66 -5.29
N ARG A 27 -1.39 -2.33 -4.18
CA ARG A 27 -2.18 -3.56 -4.21
C ARG A 27 -3.11 -3.73 -3.02
N PRO A 28 -4.13 -4.59 -3.10
CA PRO A 28 -4.82 -5.09 -1.92
C PRO A 28 -3.87 -5.77 -0.94
N ALA A 29 -4.14 -5.60 0.35
CA ALA A 29 -3.50 -6.40 1.39
C ALA A 29 -4.02 -7.85 1.33
N SER A 30 -3.12 -8.81 1.50
CA SER A 30 -3.47 -10.23 1.64
C SER A 30 -4.20 -10.49 2.97
N ARG A 31 -4.86 -11.64 3.12
CA ARG A 31 -5.57 -11.98 4.37
C ARG A 31 -4.65 -11.98 5.60
N GLY A 32 -3.40 -12.41 5.44
CA GLY A 32 -2.39 -12.36 6.51
C GLY A 32 -2.05 -10.93 6.89
N GLU A 33 -1.70 -10.10 5.89
CA GLU A 33 -1.36 -8.69 6.09
C GLU A 33 -2.51 -7.88 6.69
N VAL A 34 -3.77 -8.19 6.35
CA VAL A 34 -4.94 -7.54 6.98
C VAL A 34 -4.98 -7.80 8.49
N ARG A 35 -4.67 -9.03 8.91
CA ARG A 35 -4.67 -9.40 10.32
C ARG A 35 -3.51 -8.77 11.08
N GLU A 36 -2.33 -8.78 10.47
CA GLU A 36 -1.09 -8.31 11.10
C GLU A 36 -0.98 -6.79 11.14
N ILE A 37 -1.32 -6.10 10.05
CA ILE A 37 -1.05 -4.66 9.88
C ILE A 37 -2.25 -3.81 10.27
N PHE A 38 -3.46 -4.23 9.89
CA PHE A 38 -4.64 -3.38 10.01
C PHE A 38 -5.45 -3.67 11.28
N GLY A 39 -5.35 -4.89 11.82
CA GLY A 39 -6.00 -5.34 13.06
C GLY A 39 -7.54 -5.38 13.03
N ARG A 40 -8.20 -4.63 12.15
CA ARG A 40 -9.65 -4.52 12.02
C ARG A 40 -10.08 -4.20 10.59
N LYS A 41 -11.29 -4.66 10.25
CA LYS A 41 -12.00 -4.22 9.03
C LYS A 41 -12.68 -2.88 9.30
N VAL A 42 -12.64 -1.98 8.34
CA VAL A 42 -13.37 -0.71 8.38
C VAL A 42 -14.44 -0.76 7.30
N ARG A 43 -15.71 -0.49 7.65
CA ARG A 43 -16.83 -0.59 6.71
C ARG A 43 -16.66 0.40 5.55
N GLY A 44 -16.78 -0.08 4.32
CA GLY A 44 -16.61 0.74 3.11
C GLY A 44 -15.16 1.01 2.71
N TRP A 45 -14.19 0.48 3.47
CA TRP A 45 -12.77 0.66 3.25
C TRP A 45 -12.07 -0.68 3.10
N HIS A 46 -11.14 -0.73 2.15
CA HIS A 46 -10.37 -1.89 1.80
C HIS A 46 -8.91 -1.67 2.19
N PRO A 47 -8.32 -2.56 3.00
CA PRO A 47 -6.92 -2.49 3.35
C PRO A 47 -6.07 -2.78 2.11
N CYS A 48 -5.15 -1.86 1.82
CA CYS A 48 -4.27 -1.85 0.67
C CYS A 48 -2.85 -1.50 1.11
N LEU A 49 -1.87 -1.85 0.28
CA LEU A 49 -0.45 -1.59 0.53
C LEU A 49 0.11 -0.80 -0.64
N ALA A 50 0.74 0.32 -0.31
CA ALA A 50 1.63 1.03 -1.21
C ALA A 50 3.00 0.40 -1.06
N VAL A 51 3.62 0.03 -2.16
CA VAL A 51 4.92 -0.61 -2.15
C VAL A 51 5.86 0.18 -3.03
N TRP A 52 7.08 0.40 -2.54
CA TRP A 52 8.13 1.03 -3.32
C TRP A 52 9.43 0.26 -3.16
N ARG A 53 10.27 0.38 -4.18
CA ARG A 53 11.61 -0.20 -4.20
C ARG A 53 12.61 0.79 -3.60
N GLU A 54 13.39 0.35 -2.63
CA GLU A 54 14.53 1.07 -2.07
C GLU A 54 15.76 0.17 -2.20
N GLY A 55 16.59 0.41 -3.23
CA GLY A 55 17.67 -0.49 -3.61
C GLY A 55 17.13 -1.88 -4.00
N ASP A 56 17.50 -2.91 -3.25
CA ASP A 56 17.06 -4.29 -3.44
C ASP A 56 15.90 -4.70 -2.52
N ILE A 57 15.39 -3.77 -1.71
CA ILE A 57 14.34 -4.03 -0.73
C ILE A 57 13.03 -3.41 -1.22
N TYR A 58 11.92 -4.15 -1.10
CA TYR A 58 10.58 -3.61 -1.31
C TYR A 58 9.95 -3.29 0.04
N ARG A 59 9.65 -2.00 0.27
CA ARG A 59 8.99 -1.55 1.50
C ARG A 59 7.50 -1.39 1.26
N LYS A 60 6.69 -1.82 2.23
CA LYS A 60 5.22 -1.75 2.17
C LYS A 60 4.71 -0.78 3.21
N VAL A 61 3.73 0.03 2.83
CA VAL A 61 3.07 1.00 3.70
C VAL A 61 1.55 0.82 3.62
N PRO A 62 0.86 0.63 4.77
CA PRO A 62 -0.58 0.46 4.80
C PRO A 62 -1.34 1.74 4.45
N PHE A 63 -2.41 1.56 3.69
CA PHE A 63 -3.46 2.55 3.51
C PHE A 63 -4.82 1.86 3.35
N PHE A 64 -5.90 2.62 3.45
CA PHE A 64 -7.24 2.17 3.12
C PHE A 64 -7.71 2.83 1.83
N ALA A 65 -8.34 2.05 0.95
CA ALA A 65 -8.96 2.51 -0.28
C ALA A 65 -10.47 2.23 -0.28
N THR A 66 -11.25 2.99 -1.05
CA THR A 66 -12.68 2.70 -1.28
C THR A 66 -12.93 1.52 -2.23
N THR A 67 -11.90 1.04 -2.92
CA THR A 67 -11.94 -0.14 -3.81
C THR A 67 -10.73 -1.05 -3.56
N ARG A 68 -10.86 -2.33 -3.92
CA ARG A 68 -9.69 -3.24 -4.01
C ARG A 68 -8.96 -3.11 -5.35
N ASP A 69 -9.57 -2.46 -6.32
CA ASP A 69 -9.02 -2.33 -7.66
C ASP A 69 -8.06 -1.14 -7.74
N VAL A 70 -6.87 -1.32 -7.17
CA VAL A 70 -5.83 -0.28 -7.07
C VAL A 70 -4.61 -0.60 -7.92
N ALA A 71 -4.57 -1.79 -8.53
CA ALA A 71 -3.41 -2.30 -9.27
C ALA A 71 -3.14 -1.53 -10.57
N ASP A 72 -4.19 -0.92 -11.15
CA ASP A 72 -4.11 -0.15 -12.40
C ASP A 72 -3.69 1.32 -12.18
N ALA A 73 -3.29 1.69 -10.95
CA ALA A 73 -2.76 3.03 -10.69
C ALA A 73 -1.48 3.28 -11.51
N SER A 74 -1.34 4.51 -12.02
CA SER A 74 -0.10 4.95 -12.66
C SER A 74 1.03 5.06 -11.63
N ASP A 75 2.27 5.12 -12.10
CA ASP A 75 3.45 5.23 -11.23
C ASP A 75 3.42 6.52 -10.41
N GLY A 76 2.96 7.63 -11.01
CA GLY A 76 2.80 8.92 -10.31
C GLY A 76 1.79 8.83 -9.16
N VAL A 77 0.62 8.22 -9.39
CA VAL A 77 -0.41 8.03 -8.35
C VAL A 77 0.07 7.06 -7.28
N SER A 78 0.81 6.03 -7.67
CA SER A 78 1.41 5.07 -6.74
C SER A 78 2.46 5.73 -5.84
N ALA A 79 3.29 6.61 -6.41
CA ALA A 79 4.30 7.37 -5.68
C ALA A 79 3.67 8.36 -4.70
N GLU A 80 2.71 9.16 -5.17
CA GLU A 80 1.98 10.11 -4.33
C GLU A 80 1.26 9.41 -3.17
N THR A 81 0.58 8.29 -3.45
CA THR A 81 -0.05 7.45 -2.43
C THR A 81 0.95 6.94 -1.41
N ALA A 82 2.13 6.48 -1.84
CA ALA A 82 3.17 5.99 -0.94
C ALA A 82 3.67 7.11 -0.02
N VAL A 83 3.97 8.29 -0.58
CA VAL A 83 4.43 9.46 0.19
C VAL A 83 3.39 9.88 1.23
N ASN A 84 2.15 10.09 0.81
CA ASN A 84 1.06 10.50 1.71
C ASN A 84 0.81 9.47 2.82
N ALA A 85 0.93 8.18 2.49
CA ALA A 85 0.73 7.12 3.46
C ALA A 85 1.88 7.03 4.48
N ILE A 86 3.12 7.31 4.06
CA ILE A 86 4.29 7.42 4.95
C ILE A 86 4.11 8.61 5.90
N GLU A 87 3.71 9.76 5.39
CA GLU A 87 3.47 10.96 6.20
C GLU A 87 2.36 10.73 7.23
N SER A 88 1.23 10.16 6.81
CA SER A 88 0.14 9.80 7.72
C SER A 88 0.60 8.85 8.83
N LEU A 89 1.44 7.86 8.49
CA LEU A 89 1.96 6.92 9.49
C LEU A 89 2.89 7.57 10.49
N ARG A 90 3.69 8.57 10.09
CA ARG A 90 4.51 9.36 11.01
C ARG A 90 3.64 10.14 12.01
N GLU A 91 2.43 10.52 11.62
CA GLU A 91 1.42 11.13 12.49
C GLU A 91 0.64 10.09 13.33
N GLY A 92 0.92 8.80 13.18
CA GLY A 92 0.26 7.72 13.90
C GLY A 92 -1.10 7.32 13.32
N VAL A 93 -1.40 7.71 12.07
CA VAL A 93 -2.67 7.46 11.39
C VAL A 93 -2.46 6.64 10.12
N VAL A 94 -3.37 5.72 9.81
CA VAL A 94 -3.38 5.00 8.52
C VAL A 94 -4.17 5.82 7.51
N LEU A 95 -3.52 6.18 6.40
CA LEU A 95 -4.12 6.99 5.33
C LEU A 95 -5.40 6.35 4.78
N ARG A 96 -6.37 7.18 4.43
CA ARG A 96 -7.63 6.79 3.79
C ARG A 96 -7.76 7.53 2.46
N ILE A 97 -7.69 6.79 1.36
CA ILE A 97 -7.73 7.34 -0.01
C ILE A 97 -9.06 7.00 -0.67
N LEU A 98 -9.72 8.02 -1.18
CA LEU A 98 -10.86 7.86 -2.05
C LEU A 98 -10.36 7.65 -3.49
N ILE A 99 -10.46 6.42 -3.98
CA ILE A 99 -10.13 6.10 -5.38
C ILE A 99 -11.42 6.21 -6.18
N THR A 100 -11.52 7.25 -6.99
CA THR A 100 -12.59 7.33 -8.00
C THR A 100 -12.21 6.40 -9.15
N ARG A 101 -13.18 5.62 -9.65
CA ARG A 101 -13.01 4.67 -10.78
C ARG A 101 -12.47 5.43 -12.01
N SER A 102 -11.15 5.57 -12.11
CA SER A 102 -10.37 6.03 -13.28
C SER A 102 -8.86 6.13 -12.98
N GLY A 103 -8.35 5.50 -11.91
CA GLY A 103 -6.92 5.57 -11.58
C GLY A 103 -6.42 6.96 -11.15
N ARG A 104 -7.33 7.89 -10.83
CA ARG A 104 -7.00 9.17 -10.20
C ARG A 104 -7.43 9.13 -8.73
N ALA A 105 -6.43 9.12 -7.84
CA ALA A 105 -6.64 9.60 -6.48
C ALA A 105 -7.03 11.08 -6.56
N LEU A 106 -8.05 11.48 -5.80
CA LEU A 106 -8.38 12.88 -5.57
C LEU A 106 -7.61 13.39 -4.35
#